data_AF-A0A453NZ02-F1
#
_entry.id   AF-A0A453NZ02-F1
#
_cell.length_a   1.000
_cell.length_b   1.000
_cell.length_c   1.000
_cell.angle_alpha   90.00
_cell.angle_beta   90.00
_cell.angle_gamma   90.00
#
_symmetry.space_group_name_H-M   'P 1'
#
loop_
_entity.id
_entity.type
_entity.pdbx_description
1 polymer ?
#
loop_
_entity_poly.entity_id
_entity_poly.type
_entity_poly.pdbx_seq_one_letter_code
_entity_poly.pdbx_strand_id
1 'polypeptide(L)'
;MITARFKSSRELVCTCLCISKVWIIMLHDVIQEAEELVNLAPDKMLLKWMNFHIKKAGYKKTVTNFSTDVKDGEAYAYLLSALAPEHSSTTLIETTDPKERAKKVLETAEKLDCTRYVTSKDIVEGSANLNLAFVAEIFQHRY
;
A
#
# COMPACT_ATOMS: atom_id res chain seq x y z
N MET A 1 47.24 20.70 17.00
CA MET A 1 47.11 21.85 16.09
C MET A 1 46.06 21.50 15.04
N ILE A 2 44.82 21.96 15.21
CA ILE A 2 43.73 21.74 14.24
C ILE A 2 43.30 23.12 13.76
N THR A 3 43.71 23.50 12.56
CA THR A 3 43.27 24.74 11.91
C THR A 3 41.81 24.60 11.48
N ALA A 4 40.89 25.27 12.18
CA ALA A 4 39.50 25.42 11.75
C ALA A 4 39.45 26.37 10.54
N ARG A 5 39.09 25.83 9.37
CA ARG A 5 39.00 26.59 8.12
C ARG A 5 37.65 27.32 8.09
N PHE A 6 37.66 28.62 8.33
CA PHE A 6 36.47 29.47 8.17
C PHE A 6 36.07 29.47 6.69
N LYS A 7 34.90 28.89 6.36
CA LYS A 7 34.32 29.00 5.01
C LYS A 7 33.93 30.45 4.74
N SER A 8 34.31 30.95 3.57
CA SER A 8 33.99 32.31 3.13
C SER A 8 32.48 32.50 3.03
N SER A 9 31.97 33.73 3.26
CA SER A 9 30.54 34.04 3.07
C SER A 9 30.02 33.64 1.69
N ARG A 10 30.86 33.65 0.65
CA ARG A 10 30.49 33.16 -0.69
C ARG A 10 30.32 31.64 -0.74
N GLU A 11 31.15 30.88 -0.02
CA GLU A 11 31.05 29.42 0.07
C GLU A 11 29.82 28.98 0.87
N LEU A 12 29.46 29.74 1.92
CA LEU A 12 28.25 29.54 2.71
C LEU A 12 26.98 29.78 1.88
N VAL A 13 26.93 30.88 1.10
CA VAL A 13 25.82 31.15 0.17
C VAL A 13 25.72 30.07 -0.91
N CYS A 14 26.85 29.61 -1.44
CA CYS A 14 26.88 28.53 -2.44
C CYS A 14 26.37 27.21 -1.86
N THR A 15 26.75 26.86 -0.61
CA THR A 15 26.24 25.65 0.06
C THR A 15 24.74 25.76 0.38
N CYS A 16 24.24 26.91 0.84
CA CYS A 16 22.80 27.11 1.03
C CYS A 16 22.01 27.02 -0.29
N LEU A 17 22.51 27.59 -1.39
CA LEU A 17 21.86 27.47 -2.70
C LEU A 17 21.88 26.01 -3.21
N CYS A 18 22.98 25.29 -3.02
CA CYS A 18 23.07 23.87 -3.38
C CYS A 18 22.06 23.04 -2.58
N ILE A 19 21.98 23.24 -1.26
CA ILE A 19 21.01 22.53 -0.42
C ILE A 19 19.58 22.89 -0.82
N SER A 20 19.27 24.17 -1.04
CA SER A 20 17.93 24.60 -1.46
C SER A 20 17.55 24.04 -2.84
N LYS A 21 18.47 24.00 -3.80
CA LYS A 21 18.23 23.40 -5.12
C LYS A 21 18.05 21.89 -5.04
N VAL A 22 18.86 21.20 -4.25
CA VAL A 22 18.71 19.75 -4.02
C VAL A 22 17.37 19.46 -3.35
N TRP A 23 16.97 20.26 -2.35
CA TRP A 23 15.68 20.10 -1.69
C TRP A 23 14.50 20.34 -2.64
N ILE A 24 14.61 21.33 -3.53
CA ILE A 24 13.61 21.57 -4.59
C ILE A 24 13.56 20.40 -5.57
N ILE A 25 14.70 19.83 -5.99
CA ILE A 25 14.73 18.67 -6.89
C ILE A 25 14.10 17.45 -6.21
N MET A 26 14.47 17.16 -4.96
CA MET A 26 13.88 16.06 -4.20
C MET A 26 12.38 16.25 -3.99
N LEU A 27 11.94 17.48 -3.74
CA LEU A 27 10.52 17.81 -3.58
C LEU A 27 9.78 17.69 -4.92
N HIS A 28 10.40 18.13 -6.02
CA HIS A 28 9.83 18.02 -7.36
C HIS A 28 9.69 16.56 -7.79
N ASP A 29 10.67 15.71 -7.51
CA ASP A 29 10.60 14.27 -7.80
C ASP A 29 9.48 13.61 -6.98
N VAL A 30 9.32 13.97 -5.70
CA VAL A 30 8.21 13.48 -4.85
C VAL A 30 6.85 13.97 -5.36
N ILE A 31 6.76 15.22 -5.80
CA ILE A 31 5.54 15.79 -6.39
C ILE A 31 5.24 15.09 -7.72
N GLN A 32 6.23 14.86 -8.57
CA GLN A 32 6.05 14.21 -9.86
C GLN A 32 5.65 12.74 -9.69
N GLU A 33 6.24 12.00 -8.75
CA GLU A 33 5.78 10.64 -8.39
C GLU A 33 4.33 10.65 -7.90
N ALA A 34 3.94 11.66 -7.09
CA ALA A 34 2.57 11.82 -6.64
C ALA A 34 1.61 12.19 -7.79
N GLU A 35 1.99 13.09 -8.69
CA GLU A 35 1.21 13.49 -9.86
C GLU A 35 1.06 12.35 -10.88
N GLU A 36 2.10 11.55 -11.10
CA GLU A 36 2.02 10.32 -11.88
C GLU A 36 1.12 9.28 -11.21
N LEU A 37 1.00 9.29 -9.88
CA LEU A 37 0.02 8.48 -9.16
C LEU A 37 -1.41 9.00 -9.30
N VAL A 38 -1.60 10.33 -9.28
CA VAL A 38 -2.91 11.01 -9.42
C VAL A 38 -3.46 10.91 -10.84
N ASN A 39 -2.60 10.84 -11.85
CA ASN A 39 -2.99 10.65 -13.25
C ASN A 39 -3.33 9.19 -13.61
N LEU A 40 -3.16 8.25 -12.68
CA LEU A 40 -3.61 6.87 -12.88
C LEU A 40 -5.11 6.78 -12.63
N ALA A 41 -5.76 5.91 -13.40
CA ALA A 41 -7.10 5.47 -13.06
C ALA A 41 -7.09 4.88 -11.61
N PRO A 42 -8.16 5.10 -10.82
CA PRO A 42 -8.19 4.75 -9.39
C PRO A 42 -7.86 3.28 -9.11
N ASP A 43 -8.27 2.39 -10.02
CA ASP A 43 -7.96 0.96 -9.98
C ASP A 43 -6.45 0.68 -10.05
N LYS A 44 -5.73 1.34 -10.97
CA LYS A 44 -4.28 1.18 -11.13
C LYS A 44 -3.50 1.72 -9.94
N MET A 45 -3.96 2.83 -9.35
CA MET A 45 -3.37 3.37 -8.13
C MET A 45 -3.52 2.39 -6.97
N LEU A 46 -4.72 1.84 -6.77
CA LEU A 46 -4.97 0.83 -5.73
C LEU A 46 -4.19 -0.47 -5.97
N LEU A 47 -4.02 -0.90 -7.23
CA LEU A 47 -3.16 -2.04 -7.58
C LEU A 47 -1.70 -1.79 -7.18
N LYS A 48 -1.14 -0.61 -7.50
CA LYS A 48 0.22 -0.25 -7.10
C LYS A 48 0.36 -0.27 -5.57
N TRP A 49 -0.58 0.35 -4.88
CA TRP A 49 -0.61 0.41 -3.42
C TRP A 49 -0.70 -0.99 -2.79
N MET A 50 -1.63 -1.82 -3.23
CA MET A 50 -1.81 -3.18 -2.72
C MET A 50 -0.54 -4.01 -2.93
N ASN A 51 0.04 -3.97 -4.15
CA ASN A 51 1.26 -4.71 -4.46
C ASN A 51 2.46 -4.26 -3.61
N PHE A 52 2.56 -2.97 -3.30
CA PHE A 52 3.62 -2.45 -2.44
C PHE A 52 3.58 -3.10 -1.04
N HIS A 53 2.40 -3.17 -0.43
CA HIS A 53 2.24 -3.75 0.91
C HIS A 53 2.38 -5.28 0.93
N ILE A 54 1.71 -5.99 0.02
CA ILE A 54 1.77 -7.47 0.01
C ILE A 54 3.18 -7.98 -0.32
N LYS A 55 3.94 -7.28 -1.18
CA LYS A 55 5.34 -7.63 -1.47
C LYS A 55 6.22 -7.48 -0.24
N LYS A 56 6.01 -6.43 0.57
CA LYS A 56 6.70 -6.23 1.85
C LYS A 56 6.35 -7.33 2.87
N ALA A 57 5.13 -7.85 2.83
CA ALA A 57 4.70 -8.98 3.65
C ALA A 57 5.15 -10.36 3.13
N GLY A 58 5.90 -10.42 2.03
CA GLY A 58 6.46 -11.66 1.49
C GLY A 58 5.55 -12.39 0.50
N TYR A 59 4.49 -11.76 0.02
CA TYR A 59 3.65 -12.31 -1.04
C TYR A 59 4.46 -12.41 -2.35
N LYS A 60 4.46 -13.61 -2.94
CA LYS A 60 5.31 -13.91 -4.11
C LYS A 60 4.68 -13.55 -5.45
N LYS A 61 3.35 -13.50 -5.51
CA LYS A 61 2.60 -13.21 -6.73
C LYS A 61 2.40 -11.70 -6.85
N THR A 62 2.10 -11.23 -8.05
CA THR A 62 1.72 -9.84 -8.31
C THR A 62 0.22 -9.81 -8.63
N VAL A 63 -0.51 -8.90 -8.00
CA VAL A 63 -1.94 -8.67 -8.28
C VAL A 63 -2.06 -7.69 -9.44
N THR A 64 -2.69 -8.09 -10.53
CA THR A 64 -2.86 -7.27 -11.74
C THR A 64 -4.32 -6.85 -11.98
N ASN A 65 -5.26 -7.46 -11.26
CA ASN A 65 -6.69 -7.20 -11.34
C ASN A 65 -7.38 -7.49 -9.99
N PHE A 66 -8.58 -6.96 -9.80
CA PHE A 66 -9.40 -7.21 -8.61
C PHE A 66 -10.42 -8.34 -8.81
N SER A 67 -10.18 -9.25 -9.76
CA SER A 67 -11.04 -10.40 -10.03
C SER A 67 -10.33 -11.72 -9.76
N THR A 68 -9.64 -12.28 -10.75
CA THR A 68 -9.03 -13.60 -10.68
C THR A 68 -7.87 -13.68 -9.71
N ASP A 69 -7.15 -12.57 -9.53
CA ASP A 69 -5.90 -12.55 -8.75
C ASP A 69 -6.16 -12.45 -7.24
N VAL A 70 -7.36 -12.04 -6.84
CA VAL A 70 -7.75 -11.86 -5.43
C VAL A 70 -8.76 -12.90 -4.94
N LYS A 71 -9.28 -13.75 -5.84
CA LYS A 71 -10.39 -14.67 -5.54
C LYS A 71 -10.07 -15.75 -4.50
N ASP A 72 -8.80 -16.09 -4.34
CA ASP A 72 -8.37 -17.09 -3.35
C ASP A 72 -8.23 -16.49 -1.94
N GLY A 73 -8.39 -15.17 -1.80
CA GLY A 73 -8.24 -14.45 -0.54
C GLY A 73 -6.80 -14.38 -0.01
N GLU A 74 -5.82 -14.94 -0.73
CA GLU A 74 -4.42 -14.97 -0.28
C GLU A 74 -3.86 -13.54 -0.25
N ALA A 75 -4.06 -12.79 -1.33
CA ALA A 75 -3.59 -11.42 -1.44
C ALA A 75 -4.16 -10.52 -0.33
N TYR A 76 -5.43 -10.70 0.05
CA TYR A 76 -6.03 -9.97 1.17
C TYR A 76 -5.46 -10.37 2.52
N ALA A 77 -5.16 -11.64 2.75
CA ALA A 77 -4.53 -12.10 3.99
C ALA A 77 -3.15 -11.44 4.19
N TYR A 78 -2.34 -11.36 3.13
CA TYR A 78 -1.06 -10.64 3.18
C TYR A 78 -1.21 -9.13 3.30
N LEU A 79 -2.25 -8.55 2.69
CA LEU A 79 -2.51 -7.11 2.81
C LEU A 79 -2.85 -6.76 4.25
N LEU A 80 -3.77 -7.50 4.88
CA LEU A 80 -4.17 -7.26 6.25
C LEU A 80 -3.05 -7.56 7.24
N SER A 81 -2.18 -8.54 6.98
CA SER A 81 -1.00 -8.77 7.83
C SER A 81 0.04 -7.65 7.72
N ALA A 82 0.14 -7.01 6.56
CA ALA A 82 1.00 -5.84 6.38
C ALA A 82 0.45 -4.59 7.08
N LEU A 83 -0.87 -4.41 7.06
CA LEU A 83 -1.52 -3.19 7.54
C LEU A 83 -1.84 -3.26 9.03
N ALA A 84 -2.27 -4.41 9.54
CA ALA A 84 -2.76 -4.62 10.90
C ALA A 84 -2.14 -5.86 11.54
N PRO A 85 -0.81 -5.87 11.78
CA PRO A 85 -0.14 -7.00 12.42
C PRO A 85 -0.74 -7.37 13.79
N GLU A 86 -1.36 -6.40 14.49
CA GLU A 86 -2.05 -6.58 15.77
C GLU A 86 -3.31 -7.44 15.70
N HIS A 87 -3.95 -7.51 14.53
CA HIS A 87 -5.20 -8.24 14.31
C HIS A 87 -5.04 -9.42 13.35
N SER A 88 -3.97 -9.44 12.56
CA SER A 88 -3.66 -10.54 11.68
C SER A 88 -3.13 -11.74 12.46
N SER A 89 -3.88 -12.84 12.45
CA SER A 89 -3.39 -14.12 12.94
C SER A 89 -2.63 -14.85 11.83
N THR A 90 -1.53 -15.55 12.14
CA THR A 90 -0.80 -16.43 11.19
C THR A 90 -1.74 -17.43 10.50
N THR A 91 -2.83 -17.78 11.18
CA THR A 91 -3.91 -18.65 10.68
C THR A 91 -4.62 -18.12 9.43
N LEU A 92 -4.58 -16.81 9.13
CA LEU A 92 -5.14 -16.24 7.90
C LEU A 92 -4.42 -16.76 6.65
N ILE A 93 -3.08 -16.80 6.71
CA ILE A 93 -2.23 -17.22 5.60
C ILE A 93 -2.23 -18.75 5.46
N GLU A 94 -2.27 -19.46 6.58
CA GLU A 94 -2.25 -20.93 6.62
C GLU A 94 -3.59 -21.59 6.23
N THR A 95 -4.71 -20.84 6.25
CA THR A 95 -6.03 -21.38 5.91
C THR A 95 -6.06 -21.76 4.43
N THR A 96 -6.21 -23.05 4.10
CA THR A 96 -6.16 -23.55 2.72
C THR A 96 -7.46 -23.33 1.94
N ASP A 97 -8.61 -23.41 2.60
CA ASP A 97 -9.92 -23.22 1.94
C ASP A 97 -10.18 -21.73 1.63
N PRO A 98 -10.44 -21.36 0.37
CA PRO A 98 -10.67 -19.97 -0.03
C PRO A 98 -11.89 -19.32 0.64
N LYS A 99 -12.97 -20.08 0.89
CA LYS A 99 -14.19 -19.53 1.49
C LYS A 99 -13.98 -19.20 2.95
N GLU A 100 -13.36 -20.11 3.70
CA GLU A 100 -12.97 -19.89 5.09
C GLU A 100 -11.95 -18.75 5.20
N ARG A 101 -10.98 -18.67 4.26
CA ARG A 101 -10.02 -17.58 4.22
C ARG A 101 -10.70 -16.23 3.99
N ALA A 102 -11.60 -16.15 3.01
CA ALA A 102 -12.37 -14.93 2.72
C ALA A 102 -13.20 -14.49 3.93
N LYS A 103 -13.82 -15.43 4.65
CA LYS A 103 -14.56 -15.13 5.88
C LYS A 103 -13.65 -14.51 6.95
N LYS A 104 -12.49 -15.12 7.22
CA LYS A 104 -11.51 -14.59 8.18
C LYS A 104 -10.95 -13.23 7.78
N VAL A 105 -10.72 -13.00 6.48
CA VAL A 105 -10.33 -11.70 5.94
C VAL A 105 -11.36 -10.65 6.30
N LEU A 106 -12.65 -10.94 6.10
CA LEU A 106 -13.74 -10.02 6.43
C LEU A 106 -13.90 -9.81 7.93
N GLU A 107 -13.71 -10.84 8.76
CA GLU A 107 -13.70 -10.71 10.23
C GLU A 107 -12.54 -9.86 10.72
N THR A 108 -11.40 -9.91 10.04
CA THR A 108 -10.23 -9.10 10.38
C THR A 108 -10.40 -7.66 9.91
N ALA A 109 -10.95 -7.45 8.71
CA ALA A 109 -11.25 -6.12 8.18
C ALA A 109 -12.31 -5.38 9.02
N GLU A 110 -13.31 -6.09 9.56
CA GLU A 110 -14.30 -5.51 10.47
C GLU A 110 -13.68 -4.97 11.77
N LYS A 111 -12.60 -5.58 12.26
CA LYS A 111 -11.84 -5.05 13.41
C LYS A 111 -11.07 -3.78 13.08
N LEU A 112 -10.93 -3.44 11.79
CA LEU A 112 -10.29 -2.21 11.31
C LEU A 112 -11.33 -1.12 11.01
N ASP A 113 -12.56 -1.29 11.49
CA ASP A 113 -13.71 -0.42 11.22
C ASP A 113 -14.05 -0.28 9.72
N CYS A 114 -13.61 -1.23 8.88
CA CYS A 114 -14.03 -1.28 7.47
C CYS A 114 -15.47 -1.84 7.38
N THR A 115 -16.39 -1.05 6.83
CA THR A 115 -17.83 -1.31 6.76
C THR A 115 -18.15 -2.26 5.59
N ARG A 116 -18.70 -3.45 5.86
CA ARG A 116 -18.82 -4.50 4.84
C ARG A 116 -19.72 -4.14 3.64
N TYR A 117 -19.12 -3.83 2.49
CA TYR A 117 -19.79 -3.83 1.17
C TYR A 117 -19.66 -5.15 0.39
N VAL A 118 -18.79 -6.06 0.84
CA VAL A 118 -18.46 -7.31 0.14
C VAL A 118 -18.69 -8.52 1.05
N THR A 119 -19.17 -9.62 0.47
CA THR A 119 -19.33 -10.90 1.16
C THR A 119 -18.19 -11.87 0.81
N SER A 120 -18.03 -12.94 1.60
CA SER A 120 -17.03 -13.98 1.29
C SER A 120 -17.28 -14.64 -0.07
N LYS A 121 -18.56 -14.72 -0.48
CA LYS A 121 -18.96 -15.22 -1.79
C LYS A 121 -18.46 -14.31 -2.92
N ASP A 122 -18.62 -13.01 -2.78
CA ASP A 122 -18.20 -12.03 -3.81
C ASP A 122 -16.68 -12.04 -4.04
N ILE A 123 -15.90 -12.26 -2.97
CA ILE A 123 -14.45 -12.45 -3.05
C ILE A 123 -14.15 -13.72 -3.88
N VAL A 124 -14.74 -14.86 -3.49
CA VAL A 124 -14.46 -16.16 -4.14
C VAL A 124 -14.97 -16.22 -5.58
N GLU A 125 -16.04 -15.51 -5.89
CA GLU A 125 -16.55 -15.34 -7.26
C GLU A 125 -15.72 -14.36 -8.09
N GLY A 126 -14.83 -13.58 -7.46
CA GLY A 126 -13.95 -12.64 -8.14
C GLY A 126 -14.68 -11.43 -8.72
N SER A 127 -15.71 -10.92 -8.01
CA SER A 127 -16.47 -9.75 -8.45
C SER A 127 -15.60 -8.48 -8.45
N ALA A 128 -15.13 -8.09 -9.63
CA ALA A 128 -14.13 -7.03 -9.79
C ALA A 128 -14.51 -5.71 -9.10
N ASN A 129 -15.75 -5.26 -9.29
CA ASN A 129 -16.21 -3.98 -8.74
C ASN A 129 -16.35 -4.00 -7.21
N LEU A 130 -16.83 -5.11 -6.65
CA LEU A 130 -16.99 -5.25 -5.20
C LEU A 130 -15.62 -5.40 -4.51
N ASN A 131 -14.71 -6.16 -5.12
CA ASN A 131 -13.33 -6.26 -4.64
C ASN A 131 -12.59 -4.93 -4.74
N LEU A 132 -12.75 -4.17 -5.83
CA LEU A 132 -12.19 -2.83 -5.97
C LEU A 132 -12.71 -1.90 -4.86
N ALA A 133 -14.01 -1.89 -4.62
CA ALA A 133 -14.62 -1.09 -3.56
C ALA A 133 -14.09 -1.47 -2.18
N PHE A 134 -13.95 -2.77 -1.90
CA PHE A 134 -13.39 -3.26 -0.64
C PHE A 134 -11.93 -2.84 -0.43
N VAL A 135 -11.09 -2.92 -1.47
CA VAL A 135 -9.70 -2.43 -1.40
C VAL A 135 -9.65 -0.92 -1.19
N ALA A 136 -10.52 -0.16 -1.87
CA ALA A 136 -10.61 1.28 -1.70
C ALA A 136 -11.02 1.68 -0.27
N GLU A 137 -11.90 0.91 0.35
CA GLU A 137 -12.31 1.12 1.73
C GLU A 137 -11.17 0.85 2.72
N ILE A 138 -10.44 -0.25 2.55
CA ILE A 138 -9.26 -0.55 3.39
C ILE A 138 -8.21 0.58 3.24
N PHE A 139 -8.04 1.09 2.02
CA PHE A 139 -7.14 2.20 1.74
C PHE A 139 -7.52 3.45 2.56
N GLN A 140 -8.79 3.85 2.55
CA GLN A 140 -9.30 5.03 3.26
C GLN A 140 -9.20 4.95 4.80
N HIS A 141 -9.25 3.75 5.38
CA HIS A 141 -9.18 3.59 6.84
C HIS A 141 -7.74 3.51 7.37
N ARG A 142 -6.74 3.32 6.50
CA ARG A 142 -5.33 3.21 6.91
C ARG A 142 -4.46 4.36 6.38
N TYR A 143 -5.03 5.27 5.58
CA TYR A 143 -4.42 6.48 5.04
C TYR A 143 -5.45 7.61 4.93
#